data_AF-A0A1V6P3M4-F1
#
_entry.id   AF-A0A1V6P3M4-F1
#
_cell.length_a   1.000
_cell.length_b   1.000
_cell.length_c   1.000
_cell.angle_alpha   90.00
_cell.angle_beta   90.00
_cell.angle_gamma   90.00
#
_symmetry.space_group_name_H-M   'P 1'
#
loop_
_entity.id
_entity.type
_entity.pdbx_description
1 polymer ?
#
loop_
_entity_poly.entity_id
_entity_poly.type
_entity_poly.pdbx_seq_one_letter_code
_entity_poly.pdbx_strand_id
1 'polypeptide(L)'
;MFHNQPLDSKGDVQHLANHNCKCEMLLHTCTFNDNPIAQVQINVSFSFGCHDQSLRMRTRMLFDFTKSTPSQLENFWNTRDICVRENPGNNDYDQIRSLHPAATALSNQNAYLQQQMKATPAIPHELAGCGGKPDAAKIGHEELAKAKSAVKAEVETVRAQQREAAERAAKSAAEEASRLANELAAKEAQLGELQAANATIADGLRAKEEEHRKVIDDLEREEEELEDAAVDLADRGEQLHQQVKKIGGQQLSPESGLDVHLHQARDRVGNLERQVADLEAADITTAVSGNKPLSRPPDHRSPRIRVRTPKRSASIALREQVEVLTASAKALRSANSQLEIQVTDLQKVALDEADKTG
;
A
#
# COMPACT_ATOMS: atom_id res chain seq x y z
N MET A 1 -18.40 45.22 27.56
CA MET A 1 -19.63 44.84 26.85
C MET A 1 -19.43 45.15 25.37
N PHE A 2 -19.02 44.15 24.59
CA PHE A 2 -19.00 44.20 23.13
C PHE A 2 -20.08 43.22 22.67
N HIS A 3 -21.08 43.71 21.95
CA HIS A 3 -22.05 42.86 21.28
C HIS A 3 -21.76 42.88 19.79
N ASN A 4 -21.23 41.75 19.33
CA ASN A 4 -21.23 41.34 17.94
C ASN A 4 -22.65 40.98 17.53
N GLN A 5 -23.12 41.52 16.41
CA GLN A 5 -24.16 40.88 15.60
C GLN A 5 -23.65 40.72 14.16
N PRO A 6 -24.05 39.66 13.45
CA PRO A 6 -23.46 39.25 12.18
C PRO A 6 -24.09 39.99 11.00
N LEU A 7 -23.25 40.33 10.02
CA LEU A 7 -23.68 40.73 8.69
C LEU A 7 -24.08 39.49 7.90
N ASP A 8 -25.37 39.36 7.60
CA ASP A 8 -25.89 38.50 6.54
C ASP A 8 -25.35 39.00 5.20
N SER A 9 -24.52 38.19 4.54
CA SER A 9 -24.14 38.38 3.14
C SER A 9 -24.58 37.15 2.35
N LYS A 10 -25.77 37.24 1.75
CA LYS A 10 -26.17 36.38 0.64
C LYS A 10 -25.32 36.76 -0.56
N GLY A 11 -24.22 36.04 -0.77
CA GLY A 11 -23.48 36.06 -2.01
C GLY A 11 -24.18 35.19 -3.04
N ASP A 12 -24.94 35.81 -3.94
CA ASP A 12 -25.50 35.15 -5.12
C ASP A 12 -24.37 34.58 -5.99
N VAL A 13 -24.32 33.26 -6.14
CA VAL A 13 -23.52 32.58 -7.15
C VAL A 13 -24.22 32.81 -8.49
N GLN A 14 -23.75 33.77 -9.28
CA GLN A 14 -24.18 33.93 -10.67
C GLN A 14 -23.66 32.75 -11.49
N HIS A 15 -24.54 31.82 -11.84
CA HIS A 15 -24.28 30.82 -12.87
C HIS A 15 -24.26 31.51 -14.25
N LEU A 16 -23.06 31.81 -14.76
CA LEU A 16 -22.86 32.13 -16.18
C LEU A 16 -22.97 30.84 -17.00
N ALA A 17 -24.18 30.44 -17.36
CA ALA A 17 -24.41 29.37 -18.32
C ALA A 17 -24.12 29.88 -19.75
N ASN A 18 -22.87 29.76 -20.19
CA ASN A 18 -22.52 29.94 -21.60
C ASN A 18 -22.40 28.57 -22.26
N HIS A 19 -23.41 28.19 -23.05
CA HIS A 19 -23.61 26.83 -23.58
C HIS A 19 -22.62 26.39 -24.68
N ASN A 20 -21.53 27.12 -24.93
CA ASN A 20 -20.59 26.84 -26.03
C ASN A 20 -19.10 26.67 -25.63
N CYS A 21 -18.73 26.72 -24.35
CA CYS A 21 -17.34 26.39 -23.96
C CYS A 21 -17.24 24.92 -23.54
N LYS A 22 -16.45 24.14 -24.29
CA LYS A 22 -16.11 22.75 -23.97
C LYS A 22 -14.97 22.77 -22.95
N CYS A 23 -15.30 22.60 -21.67
CA CYS A 23 -14.29 22.54 -20.61
C CYS A 23 -13.64 21.15 -20.58
N GLU A 24 -12.39 21.04 -21.01
CA GLU A 24 -11.59 19.83 -20.81
C GLU A 24 -10.81 19.93 -19.50
N MET A 25 -11.08 19.00 -18.58
CA MET A 25 -10.39 18.91 -17.29
C MET A 25 -9.17 18.00 -17.45
N LEU A 26 -7.99 18.58 -17.64
CA LEU A 26 -6.73 17.84 -17.59
C LEU A 26 -6.19 17.81 -16.15
N LEU A 27 -6.28 16.65 -15.51
CA LEU A 27 -5.67 16.41 -14.21
C LEU A 27 -4.20 16.03 -14.43
N HIS A 28 -3.26 16.87 -13.99
CA HIS A 28 -1.83 16.58 -14.11
C HIS A 28 -1.22 16.14 -12.77
N THR A 29 -0.65 14.93 -12.81
CA THR A 29 0.51 14.43 -12.05
C THR A 29 0.49 14.58 -10.52
N CYS A 30 0.29 13.45 -9.83
CA CYS A 30 0.56 13.32 -8.40
C CYS A 30 2.06 13.02 -8.18
N THR A 31 2.81 13.96 -7.60
CA THR A 31 4.20 13.74 -7.17
C THR A 31 4.23 13.39 -5.69
N PHE A 32 4.73 12.20 -5.36
CA PHE A 32 4.98 11.77 -3.98
C PHE A 32 6.43 12.10 -3.63
N ASN A 33 6.66 12.79 -2.51
CA ASN A 33 8.01 12.98 -1.96
C ASN A 33 8.32 11.83 -1.00
N ASP A 34 9.53 11.26 -1.10
CA ASP A 34 10.00 10.07 -0.36
C ASP A 34 10.20 10.27 1.16
N ASN A 35 9.52 11.23 1.78
CA ASN A 35 9.50 11.36 3.25
C ASN A 35 8.32 10.58 3.83
N PRO A 36 8.49 9.92 4.99
CA PRO A 36 7.48 9.01 5.53
C PRO A 36 6.18 9.76 5.87
N ILE A 37 5.17 9.54 5.02
CA ILE A 37 3.72 9.51 5.28
C ILE A 37 3.21 10.56 6.29
N ALA A 38 3.59 11.82 6.12
CA ALA A 38 3.03 12.91 6.93
C ALA A 38 2.14 13.83 6.10
N GLN A 39 2.53 14.16 4.87
CA GLN A 39 1.80 15.12 4.05
C GLN A 39 1.80 14.72 2.58
N VAL A 40 0.62 14.70 1.98
CA VAL A 40 0.45 14.51 0.53
C VAL A 40 0.07 15.84 -0.07
N GLN A 41 0.88 16.32 -1.01
CA GLN A 41 0.60 17.53 -1.77
C GLN A 41 0.06 17.14 -3.14
N ILE A 42 -1.19 17.51 -3.43
CA ILE A 42 -1.80 17.32 -4.74
C ILE A 42 -1.83 18.68 -5.45
N ASN A 43 -1.13 18.77 -6.57
CA ASN A 43 -1.15 19.96 -7.42
C ASN A 43 -2.20 19.76 -8.51
N VAL A 44 -3.31 20.48 -8.44
CA VAL A 44 -4.35 20.41 -9.47
C VAL A 44 -4.24 21.65 -10.34
N SER A 45 -4.06 21.46 -11.65
CA SER A 45 -4.12 22.56 -12.61
C SER A 45 -5.34 22.44 -13.49
N PHE A 46 -6.19 23.46 -13.48
CA PHE A 46 -7.33 23.57 -14.39
C PHE A 46 -6.94 24.51 -15.54
N SER A 47 -7.18 24.08 -16.76
CA SER A 47 -7.04 24.91 -17.96
C SER A 47 -8.41 25.12 -18.58
N PHE A 48 -8.86 26.36 -18.62
CA PHE A 48 -10.08 26.76 -19.33
C PHE A 48 -9.68 27.50 -20.59
N GLY A 49 -10.10 27.02 -21.76
CA GLY A 49 -9.84 27.65 -23.04
C GLY A 49 -11.12 27.93 -23.80
N CYS A 50 -11.25 29.14 -24.35
CA CYS A 50 -12.22 29.42 -25.41
C CYS A 50 -11.49 30.25 -26.50
N HIS A 51 -11.43 29.66 -27.71
CA HIS A 51 -10.68 29.93 -28.96
C HIS A 51 -9.35 30.73 -28.97
N ASP A 52 -9.13 31.77 -28.18
CA ASP A 52 -7.90 32.60 -28.26
C ASP A 52 -7.29 32.98 -26.89
N GLN A 53 -7.87 32.53 -25.77
CA GLN A 53 -7.34 32.80 -24.42
C GLN A 53 -7.44 31.53 -23.54
N SER A 54 -6.31 31.09 -22.99
CA SER A 54 -6.25 30.02 -22.00
C SER A 54 -6.03 30.61 -20.60
N LEU A 55 -6.97 30.39 -19.70
CA LEU A 55 -6.81 30.73 -18.29
C LEU A 55 -6.39 29.47 -17.54
N ARG A 56 -5.17 29.48 -16.98
CA ARG A 56 -4.64 28.36 -16.20
C ARG A 56 -4.73 28.69 -14.72
N MET A 57 -5.65 28.03 -14.02
CA MET A 57 -5.76 28.12 -12.57
C MET A 57 -4.97 26.97 -11.94
N ARG A 58 -4.08 27.28 -10.99
CA ARG A 58 -3.34 26.26 -10.22
C ARG A 58 -3.79 26.32 -8.78
N THR A 59 -4.34 25.21 -8.28
CA THR A 59 -4.71 25.07 -6.87
C THR A 59 -3.82 24.01 -6.23
N ARG A 60 -3.32 24.31 -5.03
CA ARG A 60 -2.57 23.36 -4.21
C ARG A 60 -3.48 22.87 -3.09
N MET A 61 -3.66 21.56 -2.99
CA MET A 61 -4.32 20.93 -1.84
C MET A 61 -3.26 20.19 -1.03
N LEU A 62 -3.17 20.51 0.25
CA LEU A 62 -2.27 19.88 1.19
C LEU A 62 -3.10 19.01 2.13
N PHE A 63 -2.82 17.70 2.16
CA PHE A 63 -3.46 16.77 3.07
C PHE A 63 -2.44 16.34 4.11
N ASP A 64 -2.77 16.54 5.38
CA ASP A 64 -1.95 16.12 6.53
C ASP A 64 -2.49 14.81 7.09
N PHE A 65 -1.67 13.77 7.01
CA PHE A 65 -1.97 12.41 7.46
C PHE A 65 -1.16 12.01 8.69
N THR A 66 -0.52 12.98 9.38
CA THR A 66 0.29 12.71 10.60
C THR A 66 -0.48 12.00 11.71
N LYS A 67 -1.81 12.03 11.68
CA LYS A 67 -2.70 11.34 12.64
C LYS A 67 -3.54 10.22 12.03
N SER A 68 -3.36 9.91 10.76
CA SER A 68 -4.18 8.92 10.07
C SER A 68 -3.59 7.52 10.20
N THR A 69 -4.47 6.53 10.39
CA THR A 69 -4.06 5.12 10.38
C THR A 69 -3.84 4.65 8.92
N PRO A 70 -3.03 3.59 8.71
CA PRO A 70 -2.85 3.01 7.38
C PRO A 70 -4.17 2.66 6.66
N SER A 71 -5.17 2.16 7.40
CA SER A 71 -6.51 1.86 6.86
C SER A 71 -7.31 3.09 6.43
N GLN A 72 -7.13 4.23 7.10
CA GLN A 72 -7.77 5.50 6.71
C GLN A 72 -7.14 6.07 5.45
N LEU A 73 -5.82 5.89 5.27
CA LEU A 73 -5.11 6.23 4.04
C LEU A 73 -5.60 5.36 2.88
N GLU A 74 -5.68 4.04 3.06
CA GLU A 74 -6.15 3.11 2.04
C GLU A 74 -7.59 3.41 1.61
N ASN A 75 -8.49 3.68 2.57
CA ASN A 75 -9.85 4.10 2.25
C ASN A 75 -9.90 5.46 1.53
N PHE A 76 -9.06 6.43 1.91
CA PHE A 76 -8.99 7.72 1.21
C PHE A 76 -8.63 7.58 -0.27
N TRP A 77 -7.71 6.65 -0.59
CA TRP A 77 -7.30 6.36 -1.96
C TRP A 77 -8.30 5.51 -2.73
N ASN A 78 -8.95 4.53 -2.09
CA ASN A 78 -9.89 3.63 -2.74
C ASN A 78 -11.27 4.26 -2.97
N THR A 79 -11.68 5.23 -2.15
CA THR A 79 -13.02 5.86 -2.26
C THR A 79 -13.04 7.03 -3.25
N ARG A 80 -11.87 7.49 -3.71
CA ARG A 80 -11.77 8.60 -4.64
C ARG A 80 -11.11 8.12 -5.94
N ASP A 81 -11.90 8.03 -7.01
CA ASP A 81 -11.49 7.88 -8.42
C ASP A 81 -10.63 9.07 -8.93
N ILE A 82 -9.71 9.59 -8.11
CA ILE A 82 -8.89 10.76 -8.42
C ILE A 82 -7.64 10.39 -9.21
N CYS A 83 -7.21 9.13 -9.18
CA CYS A 83 -6.02 8.67 -9.89
C CYS A 83 -6.42 7.79 -11.08
N VAL A 84 -6.87 8.40 -12.17
CA VAL A 84 -6.86 7.72 -13.47
C VAL A 84 -5.39 7.49 -13.83
N ARG A 85 -4.98 6.22 -13.83
CA ARG A 85 -3.66 5.77 -14.25
C ARG A 85 -3.49 6.12 -15.73
N GLU A 86 -2.79 7.21 -16.03
CA GLU A 86 -2.41 7.54 -17.41
C GLU A 86 -1.59 6.36 -17.97
N ASN A 87 -2.11 5.73 -19.03
CA ASN A 87 -1.36 4.79 -19.84
C ASN A 87 -0.13 5.52 -20.43
N PRO A 88 1.12 5.07 -20.18
CA PRO A 88 2.33 5.74 -20.66
C PRO A 88 2.61 5.53 -22.16
N GLY A 89 1.61 5.08 -22.94
CA GLY A 89 1.84 4.44 -24.23
C GLY A 89 2.06 5.34 -25.45
N ASN A 90 2.03 6.67 -25.37
CA ASN A 90 1.92 7.48 -26.60
C ASN A 90 2.84 8.71 -26.74
N ASN A 91 3.78 8.97 -25.83
CA ASN A 91 4.49 10.27 -25.87
C ASN A 91 5.69 10.34 -26.84
N ASP A 92 6.24 9.22 -27.30
CA ASP A 92 7.40 9.24 -28.21
C ASP A 92 7.02 9.40 -29.69
N TYR A 93 5.80 9.01 -30.09
CA TYR A 93 5.33 9.14 -31.46
C TYR A 93 5.06 10.60 -31.87
N ASP A 94 4.68 11.46 -30.93
CA ASP A 94 4.35 12.86 -31.23
C ASP A 94 5.60 13.75 -31.42
N GLN A 95 6.71 13.43 -30.74
CA GLN A 95 7.98 14.16 -30.94
C GLN A 95 8.59 13.87 -32.31
N ILE A 96 8.56 12.62 -32.77
CA ILE A 96 9.04 12.23 -34.11
C ILE A 96 8.16 12.84 -35.20
N ARG A 97 6.84 12.93 -34.99
CA ARG A 97 5.91 13.57 -35.93
C ARG A 97 6.12 15.08 -36.05
N SER A 98 6.55 15.74 -34.97
CA SER A 98 6.88 17.18 -34.95
C SER A 98 8.17 17.52 -35.75
N LEU A 99 9.12 16.60 -35.83
CA LEU A 99 10.38 16.82 -36.56
C LEU A 99 10.23 16.76 -38.09
N HIS A 100 9.24 16.04 -38.60
CA HIS A 100 9.06 15.84 -40.04
C HIS A 100 8.68 17.12 -40.82
N PRO A 101 7.77 17.99 -40.34
CA PRO A 101 7.52 19.30 -40.95
C PRO A 101 8.75 20.21 -40.95
N ALA A 102 9.55 20.21 -39.88
CA ALA A 102 10.75 21.03 -39.78
C ALA A 102 11.84 20.59 -40.78
N ALA A 103 12.06 19.28 -40.92
CA ALA A 103 12.97 18.72 -41.92
C ALA A 103 12.53 19.06 -43.36
N THR A 104 11.21 19.02 -43.62
CA THR A 104 10.64 19.38 -44.93
C THR A 104 10.84 20.87 -45.23
N ALA A 105 10.63 21.75 -44.25
CA ALA A 105 10.83 23.19 -44.40
C ALA A 105 12.30 23.54 -44.72
N LEU A 106 13.26 22.91 -44.04
CA LEU A 106 14.69 23.07 -44.30
C LEU A 106 15.09 22.58 -45.70
N SER A 107 14.53 21.45 -46.15
CA SER A 107 14.78 20.92 -47.50
C SER A 107 14.29 21.89 -48.59
N ASN A 108 13.10 22.47 -48.41
CA ASN A 108 12.54 23.44 -49.34
C ASN A 108 13.38 24.75 -49.41
N GLN A 109 13.91 25.22 -48.28
CA GLN A 109 14.82 26.39 -48.28
C GLN A 109 16.12 26.10 -49.04
N ASN A 110 16.70 24.91 -48.86
CA ASN A 110 17.90 24.51 -49.60
C ASN A 110 17.65 24.42 -51.11
N ALA A 111 16.49 23.90 -51.52
CA ALA A 111 16.11 23.85 -52.94
C ALA A 111 16.01 25.26 -53.56
N TYR A 112 15.44 26.21 -52.81
CA TYR A 112 15.31 27.60 -53.24
C TYR A 112 16.67 28.29 -53.41
N LEU A 113 17.60 28.11 -52.47
CA LEU A 113 18.96 28.67 -52.58
C LEU A 113 19.72 28.10 -53.78
N GLN A 114 19.59 26.80 -54.06
CA GLN A 114 20.20 26.20 -55.25
C GLN A 114 19.62 26.75 -56.56
N GLN A 115 18.33 27.06 -56.59
CA GLN A 115 17.71 27.72 -57.74
C GLN A 115 18.24 29.14 -57.93
N GLN A 116 18.40 29.93 -56.86
CA GLN A 116 18.99 31.27 -56.97
C GLN A 116 20.43 31.23 -57.50
N MET A 117 21.25 30.29 -57.03
CA MET A 117 22.62 30.14 -57.54
C MET A 117 22.68 29.78 -59.03
N LYS A 118 21.71 29.01 -59.54
CA LYS A 118 21.58 28.69 -60.96
C LYS A 118 20.99 29.85 -61.78
N ALA A 119 20.15 30.66 -61.16
CA ALA A 119 19.45 31.77 -61.80
C ALA A 119 20.28 33.06 -61.84
N THR A 120 21.44 33.13 -61.17
CA THR A 120 22.38 34.25 -61.31
C THR A 120 22.74 34.40 -62.79
N PRO A 121 22.23 35.43 -63.48
CA PRO A 121 22.46 35.59 -64.91
C PRO A 121 23.94 35.83 -65.15
N ALA A 122 24.47 35.24 -66.22
CA ALA A 122 25.77 35.64 -66.73
C ALA A 122 25.73 37.17 -66.91
N ILE A 123 26.64 37.86 -66.21
CA ILE A 123 26.81 39.32 -66.25
C ILE A 123 26.65 39.76 -67.72
N PRO A 124 25.66 40.62 -68.05
CA PRO A 124 25.42 41.01 -69.43
C PRO A 124 26.68 41.69 -69.98
N HIS A 125 27.12 41.23 -71.15
CA HIS A 125 28.29 41.69 -71.89
C HIS A 125 28.15 43.13 -72.46
N GLU A 126 27.35 44.00 -71.84
CA GLU A 126 27.07 45.36 -72.32
C GLU A 126 28.16 46.39 -71.94
N LEU A 127 29.42 46.07 -72.22
CA LEU A 127 30.53 47.05 -72.24
C LEU A 127 31.29 47.02 -73.58
N ALA A 128 30.60 46.73 -74.68
CA ALA A 128 31.11 46.91 -76.03
C ALA A 128 30.54 48.21 -76.63
N GLY A 129 31.03 49.37 -76.16
CA GLY A 129 30.50 50.65 -76.65
C GLY A 129 31.20 51.93 -76.18
N CYS A 130 32.45 51.88 -75.73
CA CYS A 130 33.24 53.10 -75.50
C CYS A 130 34.60 52.96 -76.18
N GLY A 131 34.75 53.61 -77.33
CA GLY A 131 36.01 53.75 -78.06
C GLY A 131 37.01 54.59 -77.25
N GLY A 132 37.75 53.94 -76.38
CA GLY A 132 38.89 54.48 -75.64
C GLY A 132 40.15 53.67 -75.96
N LYS A 133 41.25 54.39 -76.15
CA LYS A 133 42.60 53.94 -76.53
C LYS A 133 42.97 52.50 -76.07
N PRO A 134 43.60 51.69 -76.94
CA PRO A 134 43.82 50.24 -76.75
C PRO A 134 44.77 49.84 -75.60
N ASP A 135 45.43 50.79 -74.92
CA ASP A 135 46.41 50.48 -73.86
C ASP A 135 45.79 50.39 -72.46
N ALA A 136 44.60 50.97 -72.22
CA ALA A 136 43.89 50.86 -70.92
C ALA A 136 43.05 49.57 -70.78
N ALA A 137 42.61 48.99 -71.90
CA ALA A 137 41.82 47.75 -71.91
C ALA A 137 42.65 46.50 -71.53
N LYS A 138 43.96 46.52 -71.76
CA LYS A 138 44.86 45.40 -71.38
C LYS A 138 45.02 45.25 -69.87
N ILE A 139 45.08 46.35 -69.13
CA ILE A 139 45.27 46.33 -67.66
C ILE A 139 44.02 45.76 -66.97
N GLY A 140 42.82 46.14 -67.40
CA GLY A 140 41.57 45.63 -66.81
C GLY A 140 41.32 44.13 -67.04
N HIS A 141 41.81 43.56 -68.15
CA HIS A 141 41.68 42.13 -68.41
C HIS A 141 42.55 41.26 -67.49
N GLU A 142 43.75 41.72 -67.14
CA GLU A 142 44.65 41.00 -66.25
C GLU A 142 44.16 41.01 -64.79
N GLU A 143 43.65 42.16 -64.31
CA GLU A 143 43.03 42.25 -62.99
C GLU A 143 41.76 41.41 -62.87
N LEU A 144 40.92 41.38 -63.92
CA LEU A 144 39.73 40.52 -63.96
C LEU A 144 40.11 39.03 -63.92
N ALA A 145 41.15 38.63 -64.64
CA ALA A 145 41.65 37.25 -64.61
C ALA A 145 42.17 36.87 -63.23
N LYS A 146 42.89 37.77 -62.56
CA LYS A 146 43.38 37.59 -61.19
C LYS A 146 42.23 37.50 -60.18
N ALA A 147 41.23 38.37 -60.29
CA ALA A 147 40.03 38.34 -59.44
C ALA A 147 39.22 37.05 -59.64
N LYS A 148 39.01 36.60 -60.87
CA LYS A 148 38.35 35.31 -61.16
C LYS A 148 39.11 34.12 -60.57
N SER A 149 40.44 34.13 -60.65
CA SER A 149 41.27 33.08 -60.06
C SER A 149 41.17 33.07 -58.53
N ALA A 150 41.17 34.25 -57.89
CA ALA A 150 41.02 34.38 -56.44
C ALA A 150 39.64 33.89 -55.95
N VAL A 151 38.56 34.33 -56.61
CA VAL A 151 37.19 33.89 -56.30
C VAL A 151 37.05 32.38 -56.48
N LYS A 152 37.63 31.80 -57.54
CA LYS A 152 37.60 30.35 -57.75
C LYS A 152 38.29 29.60 -56.60
N ALA A 153 39.45 30.09 -56.15
CA ALA A 153 40.16 29.49 -55.03
C ALA A 153 39.35 29.58 -53.72
N GLU A 154 38.73 30.73 -53.43
CA GLU A 154 37.86 30.89 -52.26
C GLU A 154 36.62 29.98 -52.29
N VAL A 155 35.98 29.83 -53.46
CA VAL A 155 34.84 28.91 -53.61
C VAL A 155 35.28 27.47 -53.37
N GLU A 156 36.46 27.07 -53.83
CA GLU A 156 37.00 25.72 -53.59
C GLU A 156 37.33 25.49 -52.12
N THR A 157 37.89 26.48 -51.40
CA THR A 157 38.17 26.37 -49.97
C THR A 157 36.88 26.31 -49.13
N VAL A 158 35.89 27.16 -49.40
CA VAL A 158 34.58 27.13 -48.72
C VAL A 158 33.90 25.79 -48.97
N ARG A 159 33.94 25.27 -50.21
CA ARG A 159 33.36 23.96 -50.54
C ARG A 159 34.06 22.82 -49.82
N ALA A 160 35.39 22.88 -49.67
CA ALA A 160 36.14 21.89 -48.92
C ALA A 160 35.77 21.90 -47.42
N GLN A 161 35.73 23.09 -46.80
CA GLN A 161 35.31 23.25 -45.41
C GLN A 161 33.87 22.78 -45.17
N GLN A 162 32.96 23.09 -46.09
CA GLN A 162 31.56 22.66 -45.98
C GLN A 162 31.43 21.13 -46.07
N ARG A 163 32.21 20.47 -46.94
CA ARG A 163 32.24 19.00 -47.02
C ARG A 163 32.77 18.38 -45.74
N GLU A 164 33.86 18.93 -45.19
CA GLU A 164 34.45 18.43 -43.96
C GLU A 164 33.49 18.60 -42.77
N ALA A 165 32.83 19.77 -42.66
CA ALA A 165 31.80 20.00 -41.65
C ALA A 165 30.61 19.04 -41.79
N ALA A 166 30.15 18.80 -43.02
CA ALA A 166 29.07 17.85 -43.30
C ALA A 166 29.47 16.40 -42.97
N GLU A 167 30.71 15.99 -43.27
CA GLU A 167 31.21 14.65 -42.94
C GLU A 167 31.31 14.44 -41.42
N ARG A 168 31.82 15.44 -40.68
CA ARG A 168 31.85 15.37 -39.21
C ARG A 168 30.45 15.31 -38.61
N ALA A 169 29.52 16.10 -39.13
CA ALA A 169 28.12 16.06 -38.70
C ALA A 169 27.48 14.69 -38.98
N ALA A 170 27.74 14.10 -40.16
CA ALA A 170 27.23 12.78 -40.51
C ALA A 170 27.81 11.67 -39.62
N LYS A 171 29.12 11.72 -39.30
CA LYS A 171 29.75 10.77 -38.36
C LYS A 171 29.17 10.88 -36.95
N SER A 172 29.04 12.11 -36.44
CA SER A 172 28.42 12.37 -35.13
C SER A 172 26.98 11.86 -35.07
N ALA A 173 26.19 12.07 -36.12
CA ALA A 173 24.81 11.60 -36.18
C ALA A 173 24.73 10.06 -36.25
N ALA A 174 25.64 9.41 -36.97
CA ALA A 174 25.70 7.95 -37.04
C ALA A 174 26.09 7.32 -35.69
N GLU A 175 27.03 7.93 -34.97
CA GLU A 175 27.43 7.50 -33.62
C GLU A 175 26.28 7.64 -32.62
N GLU A 176 25.56 8.78 -32.66
CA GLU A 176 24.40 9.00 -31.80
C GLU A 176 23.26 8.03 -32.12
N ALA A 177 22.98 7.78 -33.40
CA ALA A 177 21.98 6.80 -33.82
C ALA A 177 22.33 5.38 -33.32
N SER A 178 23.61 5.00 -33.39
CA SER A 178 24.09 3.72 -32.87
C SER A 178 23.95 3.63 -31.35
N ARG A 179 24.27 4.71 -30.62
CA ARG A 179 24.09 4.79 -29.16
C ARG A 179 22.62 4.59 -28.78
N LEU A 180 21.71 5.31 -29.43
CA LEU A 180 20.27 5.23 -29.18
C LEU A 180 19.71 3.85 -29.52
N ALA A 181 20.14 3.23 -30.62
CA ALA A 181 19.74 1.88 -30.98
C ALA A 181 20.14 0.84 -29.92
N ASN A 182 21.36 0.96 -29.38
CA ASN A 182 21.83 0.08 -28.31
C ASN A 182 21.07 0.30 -26.99
N GLU A 183 20.76 1.56 -26.65
CA GLU A 183 19.95 1.89 -25.48
C GLU A 183 18.53 1.34 -25.60
N LEU A 184 17.90 1.47 -26.77
CA LEU A 184 16.59 0.90 -27.04
C LEU A 184 16.59 -0.63 -26.89
N ALA A 185 17.57 -1.33 -27.49
CA ALA A 185 17.70 -2.78 -27.36
C ALA A 185 17.87 -3.23 -25.90
N ALA A 186 18.63 -2.47 -25.09
CA ALA A 186 18.79 -2.76 -23.67
C ALA A 186 17.48 -2.55 -22.90
N LYS A 187 16.70 -1.51 -23.22
CA LYS A 187 15.38 -1.25 -22.62
C LYS A 187 14.35 -2.32 -23.00
N GLU A 188 14.36 -2.78 -24.25
CA GLU A 188 13.51 -3.89 -24.71
C GLU A 188 13.84 -5.19 -23.98
N ALA A 189 15.12 -5.49 -23.76
CA ALA A 189 15.55 -6.63 -22.96
C ALA A 189 15.05 -6.54 -21.50
N GLN A 190 15.22 -5.37 -20.86
CA GLN A 190 14.71 -5.12 -19.51
C GLN A 190 13.18 -5.29 -19.41
N LEU A 191 12.44 -4.82 -20.43
CA LEU A 191 10.99 -4.99 -20.48
C LEU A 191 10.61 -6.48 -20.59
N GLY A 192 11.34 -7.25 -21.39
CA GLY A 192 11.15 -8.71 -21.49
C GLY A 192 11.37 -9.44 -20.16
N GLU A 193 12.42 -9.08 -19.43
CA GLU A 193 12.69 -9.63 -18.09
C GLU A 193 11.58 -9.29 -17.10
N LEU A 194 11.10 -8.04 -17.08
CA LEU A 194 9.98 -7.62 -16.23
C LEU A 194 8.68 -8.36 -16.59
N GLN A 195 8.41 -8.57 -17.87
CA GLN A 195 7.24 -9.34 -18.31
C GLN A 195 7.32 -10.81 -17.85
N ALA A 196 8.51 -11.44 -17.94
CA ALA A 196 8.71 -12.80 -17.47
C ALA A 196 8.59 -12.92 -15.93
N ALA A 197 9.12 -11.95 -15.19
CA ALA A 197 8.97 -11.89 -13.73
C ALA A 197 7.50 -11.70 -13.33
N ASN A 198 6.77 -10.82 -14.00
CA ASN A 198 5.33 -10.61 -13.76
C ASN A 198 4.51 -11.88 -14.06
N ALA A 199 4.82 -12.60 -15.13
CA ALA A 199 4.16 -13.88 -15.43
C ALA A 199 4.40 -14.91 -14.31
N THR A 200 5.65 -15.02 -13.84
CA THR A 200 6.02 -15.91 -12.72
C THR A 200 5.25 -15.55 -11.44
N ILE A 201 5.13 -14.26 -11.12
CA ILE A 201 4.37 -13.78 -9.95
C ILE A 201 2.89 -14.12 -10.11
N ALA A 202 2.30 -13.90 -11.29
CA ALA A 202 0.90 -14.20 -11.56
C ALA A 202 0.58 -15.70 -11.40
N ASP A 203 1.46 -16.58 -11.89
CA ASP A 203 1.32 -18.03 -11.72
C ASP A 203 1.43 -18.44 -10.24
N GLY A 204 2.36 -17.83 -9.50
CA GLY A 204 2.50 -18.06 -8.06
C GLY A 204 1.28 -17.61 -7.25
N LEU A 205 0.66 -16.49 -7.62
CA LEU A 205 -0.58 -16.03 -7.00
C LEU A 205 -1.75 -16.99 -7.29
N ARG A 206 -1.90 -17.44 -8.54
CA ARG A 206 -2.95 -18.40 -8.91
C ARG A 206 -2.81 -19.73 -8.15
N ALA A 207 -1.58 -20.22 -7.96
CA ALA A 207 -1.34 -21.42 -7.18
C ALA A 207 -1.78 -21.27 -5.71
N LYS A 208 -1.52 -20.10 -5.10
CA LYS A 208 -1.95 -19.80 -3.73
C LYS A 208 -3.46 -19.64 -3.61
N GLU A 209 -4.10 -19.01 -4.60
CA GLU A 209 -5.58 -18.91 -4.66
C GLU A 209 -6.23 -20.31 -4.67
N GLU A 210 -5.66 -21.25 -5.43
CA GLU A 210 -6.15 -22.63 -5.46
C GLU A 210 -5.89 -23.37 -4.14
N GLU A 211 -4.75 -23.13 -3.47
CA GLU A 211 -4.48 -23.67 -2.13
C GLU A 211 -5.47 -23.15 -1.09
N HIS A 212 -5.72 -21.84 -1.08
CA HIS A 212 -6.71 -21.23 -0.18
C HIS A 212 -8.12 -21.76 -0.45
N ARG A 213 -8.49 -21.99 -1.71
CA ARG A 213 -9.78 -22.58 -2.06
C ARG A 213 -9.96 -23.95 -1.43
N LYS A 214 -8.95 -24.82 -1.51
CA LYS A 214 -9.00 -26.15 -0.86
C LYS A 214 -9.15 -26.05 0.65
N VAL A 215 -8.46 -25.12 1.29
CA VAL A 215 -8.58 -24.90 2.74
C VAL A 215 -10.00 -24.44 3.09
N ILE A 216 -10.61 -23.57 2.29
CA ILE A 216 -12.00 -23.14 2.49
C ILE A 216 -12.95 -24.34 2.35
N ASP A 217 -12.82 -25.13 1.28
CA ASP A 217 -13.67 -26.30 1.05
C ASP A 217 -13.55 -27.35 2.17
N ASP A 218 -12.35 -27.50 2.77
CA ASP A 218 -12.13 -28.40 3.90
C ASP A 218 -12.76 -27.85 5.19
N LEU A 219 -12.65 -26.54 5.44
CA LEU A 219 -13.28 -25.90 6.60
C LEU A 219 -14.82 -25.92 6.52
N GLU A 220 -15.40 -25.70 5.34
CA GLU A 220 -16.85 -25.81 5.13
C GLU A 220 -17.36 -27.23 5.42
N ARG A 221 -16.56 -28.26 5.09
CA ARG A 221 -16.88 -29.65 5.44
C ARG A 221 -16.80 -29.91 6.94
N GLU A 222 -15.77 -29.39 7.61
CA GLU A 222 -15.65 -29.50 9.08
C GLU A 222 -16.79 -28.76 9.80
N GLU A 223 -17.25 -27.62 9.26
CA GLU A 223 -18.42 -26.89 9.77
C GLU A 223 -19.68 -27.75 9.69
N GLU A 224 -19.97 -28.38 8.54
CA GLU A 224 -21.10 -29.28 8.35
C GLU A 224 -21.07 -30.46 9.34
N GLU A 225 -19.90 -31.09 9.53
CA GLU A 225 -19.73 -32.19 10.50
C GLU A 225 -19.98 -31.75 11.95
N LEU A 226 -19.58 -30.52 12.30
CA LEU A 226 -19.80 -29.95 13.64
C LEU A 226 -21.26 -29.55 13.87
N GLU A 227 -21.95 -29.04 12.84
CA GLU A 227 -23.38 -28.74 12.91
C GLU A 227 -24.19 -30.01 13.17
N ASP A 228 -23.91 -31.10 12.44
CA ASP A 228 -24.55 -32.40 12.65
C ASP A 228 -24.31 -32.92 14.08
N ALA A 229 -23.06 -32.85 14.57
CA ALA A 229 -22.73 -33.26 15.94
C ALA A 229 -23.43 -32.41 17.01
N ALA A 230 -23.64 -31.11 16.74
CA ALA A 230 -24.36 -30.22 17.64
C ALA A 230 -25.85 -30.58 17.74
N VAL A 231 -26.48 -30.94 16.61
CA VAL A 231 -27.87 -31.43 16.57
C VAL A 231 -28.01 -32.71 17.40
N ASP A 232 -27.12 -33.69 17.21
CA ASP A 232 -27.12 -34.94 17.99
C ASP A 232 -26.98 -34.70 19.50
N LEU A 233 -26.12 -33.76 19.90
CA LEU A 233 -25.95 -33.37 21.30
C LEU A 233 -27.19 -32.66 21.86
N ALA A 234 -27.85 -31.82 21.07
CA ALA A 234 -29.09 -31.15 21.46
C ALA A 234 -30.21 -32.17 21.72
N ASP A 235 -30.40 -33.13 20.81
CA ASP A 235 -31.39 -34.21 20.94
C ASP A 235 -31.13 -35.05 22.19
N ARG A 236 -29.87 -35.42 22.43
CA ARG A 236 -29.48 -36.17 23.64
C ARG A 236 -29.68 -35.33 24.92
N GLY A 237 -29.41 -34.03 24.86
CA GLY A 237 -29.67 -33.08 25.93
C GLY A 237 -31.16 -33.03 26.29
N GLU A 238 -32.05 -32.98 25.29
CA GLU A 238 -33.49 -33.02 25.51
C GLU A 238 -33.94 -34.35 26.13
N GLN A 239 -33.44 -35.49 25.64
CA GLN A 239 -33.74 -36.80 26.21
C GLN A 239 -33.34 -36.88 27.69
N LEU A 240 -32.15 -36.41 28.05
CA LEU A 240 -31.70 -36.36 29.45
C LEU A 240 -32.57 -35.44 30.29
N HIS A 241 -32.94 -34.27 29.77
CA HIS A 241 -33.83 -33.34 30.45
C HIS A 241 -35.19 -33.99 30.75
N GLN A 242 -35.78 -34.70 29.78
CA GLN A 242 -37.01 -35.46 29.98
C GLN A 242 -36.86 -36.58 31.03
N GLN A 243 -35.72 -37.28 31.08
CA GLN A 243 -35.44 -38.28 32.11
C GLN A 243 -35.35 -37.67 33.51
N VAL A 244 -34.64 -36.55 33.66
CA VAL A 244 -34.53 -35.81 34.92
C VAL A 244 -35.91 -35.35 35.39
N LYS A 245 -36.75 -34.85 34.48
CA LYS A 245 -38.13 -34.45 34.78
C LYS A 245 -38.98 -35.61 35.29
N LYS A 246 -38.85 -36.81 34.69
CA LYS A 246 -39.55 -38.03 35.14
C LYS A 246 -39.10 -38.47 36.54
N ILE A 247 -37.80 -38.44 36.83
CA ILE A 247 -37.24 -38.79 38.14
C ILE A 247 -37.69 -37.76 39.20
N GLY A 248 -37.56 -36.46 38.90
CA GLY A 248 -37.98 -35.39 39.80
C GLY A 248 -39.48 -35.42 40.11
N GLY A 249 -40.31 -35.78 39.13
CA GLY A 249 -41.76 -35.91 39.31
C GLY A 249 -42.22 -37.12 40.15
N GLN A 250 -41.39 -38.14 40.34
CA GLN A 250 -41.76 -39.36 41.08
C GLN A 250 -41.27 -39.39 42.55
N GLN A 251 -40.34 -38.51 42.96
CA GLN A 251 -39.68 -38.66 44.26
C GLN A 251 -39.57 -37.39 45.11
N LEU A 252 -40.04 -36.25 44.62
CA LEU A 252 -40.03 -34.99 45.39
C LEU A 252 -41.45 -34.50 45.63
N SER A 253 -42.22 -35.29 46.39
CA SER A 253 -43.21 -34.65 47.27
C SER A 253 -42.41 -33.78 48.24
N PRO A 254 -42.69 -32.47 48.38
CA PRO A 254 -41.89 -31.53 49.18
C PRO A 254 -41.76 -31.85 50.68
N GLU A 255 -42.34 -32.95 51.16
CA GLU A 255 -42.42 -33.29 52.59
C GLU A 255 -41.40 -34.34 53.07
N SER A 256 -40.65 -35.03 52.21
CA SER A 256 -39.75 -36.10 52.67
C SER A 256 -38.32 -35.62 52.94
N GLY A 257 -38.09 -34.96 54.09
CA GLY A 257 -36.89 -35.06 54.94
C GLY A 257 -35.47 -34.77 54.40
N LEU A 258 -35.27 -34.52 53.10
CA LEU A 258 -33.94 -34.36 52.51
C LEU A 258 -33.28 -33.03 52.90
N ASP A 259 -34.09 -32.00 53.15
CA ASP A 259 -33.61 -30.68 53.56
C ASP A 259 -32.96 -30.71 54.96
N VAL A 260 -33.42 -31.63 55.82
CA VAL A 260 -32.84 -31.88 57.15
C VAL A 260 -31.43 -32.47 57.04
N HIS A 261 -31.21 -33.39 56.10
CA HIS A 261 -29.88 -33.99 55.91
C HIS A 261 -28.88 -33.04 55.23
N LEU A 262 -29.35 -32.17 54.31
CA LEU A 262 -28.48 -31.20 53.66
C LEU A 262 -28.02 -30.10 54.63
N HIS A 263 -28.92 -29.64 55.51
CA HIS A 263 -28.56 -28.73 56.60
C HIS A 263 -27.58 -29.37 57.58
N GLN A 264 -27.82 -30.63 57.98
CA GLN A 264 -26.92 -31.35 58.88
C GLN A 264 -25.52 -31.59 58.27
N ALA A 265 -25.44 -31.78 56.94
CA ALA A 265 -24.16 -31.88 56.24
C ALA A 265 -23.42 -30.54 56.18
N ARG A 266 -24.13 -29.43 55.93
CA ARG A 266 -23.55 -28.07 55.99
C ARG A 266 -22.99 -27.74 57.37
N ASP A 267 -23.72 -28.08 58.44
CA ASP A 267 -23.25 -27.85 59.81
C ASP A 267 -21.99 -28.67 60.13
N ARG A 268 -21.89 -29.90 59.61
CA ARG A 268 -20.68 -30.73 59.75
C ARG A 268 -19.48 -30.15 59.03
N VAL A 269 -19.67 -29.62 57.81
CA VAL A 269 -18.59 -28.95 57.06
C VAL A 269 -18.13 -27.69 57.80
N GLY A 270 -19.05 -26.85 58.26
CA GLY A 270 -18.70 -25.64 59.03
C GLY A 270 -18.03 -25.93 60.38
N ASN A 271 -18.25 -27.10 60.97
CA ASN A 271 -17.51 -27.56 62.16
C ASN A 271 -16.10 -28.05 61.80
N LEU A 272 -15.93 -28.73 60.66
CA LEU A 272 -14.62 -29.18 60.19
C LEU A 272 -13.74 -28.00 59.76
N GLU A 273 -14.30 -27.01 59.07
CA GLU A 273 -13.58 -25.77 58.70
C GLU A 273 -13.04 -25.04 59.93
N ARG A 274 -13.84 -24.96 61.01
CA ARG A 274 -13.38 -24.39 62.29
C ARG A 274 -12.27 -25.22 62.93
N GLN A 275 -12.37 -26.56 62.92
CA GLN A 275 -11.30 -27.42 63.45
C GLN A 275 -9.99 -27.31 62.65
N VAL A 276 -10.07 -27.17 61.33
CA VAL A 276 -8.89 -26.96 60.48
C VAL A 276 -8.26 -25.60 60.78
N ALA A 277 -9.07 -24.54 60.91
CA ALA A 277 -8.58 -23.22 61.29
C ALA A 277 -7.91 -23.21 62.68
N ASP A 278 -8.49 -23.92 63.65
CA ASP A 278 -7.92 -24.06 65.00
C ASP A 278 -6.59 -24.83 64.98
N LEU A 279 -6.48 -25.88 64.16
CA LEU A 279 -5.24 -26.66 63.98
C LEU A 279 -4.15 -25.85 63.28
N GLU A 280 -4.49 -25.11 62.22
CA GLU A 280 -3.54 -24.21 61.54
C GLU A 280 -3.04 -23.11 62.49
N ALA A 281 -3.92 -22.54 63.30
CA ALA A 281 -3.53 -21.57 64.33
C ALA A 281 -2.62 -22.19 65.40
N ALA A 282 -2.91 -23.42 65.85
CA ALA A 282 -2.09 -24.12 66.84
C ALA A 282 -0.69 -24.49 66.31
N ASP A 283 -0.57 -24.89 65.03
CA ASP A 283 0.71 -25.27 64.42
C ASP A 283 1.61 -24.04 64.19
N ILE A 284 1.02 -22.90 63.82
CA ILE A 284 1.73 -21.61 63.74
C ILE A 284 2.21 -21.16 65.13
N THR A 285 1.39 -21.33 66.18
CA THR A 285 1.77 -20.93 67.54
C THR A 285 2.87 -21.82 68.12
N THR A 286 2.88 -23.11 67.75
CA THR A 286 3.92 -24.08 68.17
C THR A 286 5.22 -23.89 67.39
N ALA A 287 5.15 -23.54 66.10
CA ALA A 287 6.32 -23.23 65.27
C ALA A 287 6.98 -21.87 65.64
N VAL A 288 6.20 -20.91 66.13
CA VAL A 288 6.70 -19.60 66.59
C VAL A 288 7.22 -19.64 68.04
N SER A 289 6.75 -20.58 68.88
CA SER A 289 7.31 -20.84 70.21
C SER A 289 8.52 -21.78 70.16
N GLY A 290 9.48 -21.44 69.30
CA GLY A 290 10.81 -22.03 69.36
C GLY A 290 11.52 -21.56 70.64
N ASN A 291 11.38 -22.31 71.73
CA ASN A 291 12.38 -22.31 72.81
C ASN A 291 12.36 -23.57 73.68
N LYS A 292 13.52 -24.25 73.63
CA LYS A 292 14.18 -25.17 74.59
C LYS A 292 14.10 -26.70 74.41
N PRO A 293 15.20 -27.40 74.79
CA PRO A 293 15.58 -28.71 74.28
C PRO A 293 15.22 -29.87 75.22
N LEU A 294 15.41 -31.09 74.70
CA LEU A 294 15.58 -32.36 75.42
C LEU A 294 14.34 -32.91 76.15
N SER A 295 13.74 -33.95 75.56
CA SER A 295 13.75 -35.29 76.17
C SER A 295 13.20 -36.33 75.20
N ARG A 296 13.86 -37.49 75.22
CA ARG A 296 13.65 -38.66 74.36
C ARG A 296 12.48 -39.48 74.92
N PRO A 297 11.39 -39.75 74.17
CA PRO A 297 10.36 -40.68 74.62
C PRO A 297 10.67 -42.12 74.19
N PRO A 298 10.08 -43.12 74.89
CA PRO A 298 10.50 -44.52 74.80
C PRO A 298 9.90 -45.25 73.60
N ASP A 299 10.65 -46.27 73.17
CA ASP A 299 10.30 -47.22 72.13
C ASP A 299 8.93 -47.88 72.36
N HIS A 300 7.97 -47.54 71.52
CA HIS A 300 6.85 -48.45 71.21
C HIS A 300 7.02 -48.98 69.80
N ARG A 301 7.47 -50.23 69.74
CA ARG A 301 7.51 -51.08 68.54
C ARG A 301 6.08 -51.26 68.01
N SER A 302 5.78 -50.56 66.92
CA SER A 302 4.80 -51.00 65.93
C SER A 302 5.52 -51.25 64.59
N PRO A 303 5.11 -52.26 63.81
CA PRO A 303 5.80 -52.65 62.60
C PRO A 303 5.66 -51.55 61.53
N ARG A 304 6.70 -50.73 61.41
CA ARG A 304 6.86 -49.78 60.29
C ARG A 304 7.12 -50.57 59.02
N ILE A 305 6.08 -50.78 58.21
CA ILE A 305 6.25 -51.00 56.78
C ILE A 305 6.84 -49.71 56.21
N ARG A 306 8.17 -49.67 56.06
CA ARG A 306 8.86 -48.60 55.33
C ARG A 306 8.55 -48.76 53.85
N VAL A 307 7.45 -48.18 53.40
CA VAL A 307 7.31 -47.83 51.99
C VAL A 307 8.28 -46.67 51.76
N ARG A 308 9.49 -46.99 51.29
CA ARG A 308 10.41 -45.99 50.72
C ARG A 308 9.78 -45.51 49.41
N THR A 309 8.84 -44.57 49.47
CA THR A 309 8.59 -43.74 48.30
C THR A 309 9.81 -42.83 48.14
N PRO A 310 10.48 -42.84 46.97
CA PRO A 310 11.61 -41.96 46.74
C PRO A 310 11.10 -40.51 46.81
N LYS A 311 11.55 -39.71 47.78
CA LYS A 311 11.16 -38.29 47.92
C LYS A 311 11.32 -37.47 46.62
N ARG A 312 12.16 -37.94 45.69
CA ARG A 312 12.31 -37.37 44.34
C ARG A 312 11.09 -37.59 43.43
N SER A 313 10.33 -38.68 43.56
CA SER A 313 9.16 -38.91 42.69
C SER A 313 7.98 -38.00 43.07
N ALA A 314 7.77 -37.75 44.36
CA ALA A 314 6.72 -36.83 44.82
C ALA A 314 7.00 -35.38 44.43
N SER A 315 8.27 -34.93 44.47
CA SER A 315 8.62 -33.57 44.04
C SER A 315 8.50 -33.37 42.52
N ILE A 316 8.77 -34.41 41.72
CA ILE A 316 8.58 -34.35 40.26
C ILE A 316 7.10 -34.31 39.92
N ALA A 317 6.28 -35.17 40.54
CA ALA A 317 4.82 -35.17 40.32
C ALA A 317 4.16 -33.84 40.72
N LEU A 318 4.60 -33.23 41.83
CA LEU A 318 4.11 -31.89 42.23
C LEU A 318 4.55 -30.80 41.24
N ARG A 319 5.75 -30.89 40.67
CA ARG A 319 6.22 -29.92 39.68
C ARG A 319 5.43 -30.01 38.38
N GLU A 320 5.16 -31.23 37.90
CA GLU A 320 4.32 -31.46 36.72
C GLU A 320 2.89 -30.94 36.94
N GLN A 321 2.30 -31.16 38.12
CA GLN A 321 0.98 -30.60 38.44
C GLN A 321 0.98 -29.06 38.46
N VAL A 322 2.03 -28.44 39.01
CA VAL A 322 2.16 -26.97 39.01
C VAL A 322 2.32 -26.43 37.59
N GLU A 323 3.06 -27.10 36.71
CA GLU A 323 3.22 -26.71 35.30
C GLU A 323 1.90 -26.81 34.53
N VAL A 324 1.14 -27.89 34.73
CA VAL A 324 -0.20 -28.07 34.12
C VAL A 324 -1.18 -27.00 34.61
N LEU A 325 -1.23 -26.73 35.92
CA LEU A 325 -2.09 -25.69 36.48
C LEU A 325 -1.71 -24.29 35.98
N THR A 326 -0.40 -24.02 35.82
CA THR A 326 0.09 -22.74 35.28
C THR A 326 -0.28 -22.56 33.81
N ALA A 327 -0.15 -23.62 33.00
CA ALA A 327 -0.57 -23.60 31.59
C ALA A 327 -2.09 -23.39 31.46
N SER A 328 -2.88 -24.07 32.27
CA SER A 328 -4.34 -23.91 32.33
C SER A 328 -4.74 -22.47 32.72
N ALA A 329 -4.11 -21.89 33.74
CA ALA A 329 -4.36 -20.51 34.16
C ALA A 329 -3.95 -19.48 33.09
N LYS A 330 -3.01 -19.79 32.20
CA LYS A 330 -2.63 -18.93 31.06
C LYS A 330 -3.65 -19.03 29.93
N ALA A 331 -4.13 -20.23 29.62
CA ALA A 331 -5.17 -20.46 28.63
C ALA A 331 -6.48 -19.75 29.02
N LEU A 332 -6.91 -19.87 30.29
CA LEU A 332 -8.11 -19.18 30.80
C LEU A 332 -8.00 -17.65 30.71
N ARG A 333 -6.83 -17.07 31.01
CA ARG A 333 -6.61 -15.63 30.85
C ARG A 333 -6.67 -15.17 29.39
N SER A 334 -6.14 -15.99 28.47
CA SER A 334 -6.23 -15.70 27.03
C SER A 334 -7.67 -15.75 26.53
N ALA A 335 -8.44 -16.76 26.94
CA ALA A 335 -9.85 -16.88 26.57
C ALA A 335 -10.70 -15.72 27.12
N ASN A 336 -10.45 -15.30 28.37
CA ASN A 336 -11.16 -14.17 28.95
C ASN A 336 -10.86 -12.85 28.22
N SER A 337 -9.61 -12.64 27.78
CA SER A 337 -9.24 -11.47 26.98
C SER A 337 -9.90 -11.48 25.60
N GLN A 338 -10.08 -12.64 24.97
CA GLN A 338 -10.81 -12.74 23.69
C GLN A 338 -12.30 -12.44 23.85
N LEU A 339 -12.94 -12.91 24.93
CA LEU A 339 -14.33 -12.60 25.25
C LEU A 339 -14.54 -11.09 25.48
N GLU A 340 -13.62 -10.41 26.16
CA GLU A 340 -13.69 -8.94 26.34
C GLU A 340 -13.65 -8.18 25.01
N ILE A 341 -12.83 -8.63 24.05
CA ILE A 341 -12.76 -8.04 22.70
C ILE A 341 -14.10 -8.25 21.97
N GLN A 342 -14.64 -9.47 21.97
CA GLN A 342 -15.92 -9.79 21.32
C GLN A 342 -17.09 -8.99 21.92
N VAL A 343 -17.15 -8.85 23.24
CA VAL A 343 -18.17 -8.03 23.91
C VAL A 343 -18.06 -6.57 23.48
N THR A 344 -16.85 -6.04 23.36
CA THR A 344 -16.62 -4.65 22.92
C THR A 344 -17.04 -4.44 21.47
N ASP A 345 -16.79 -5.40 20.59
CA ASP A 345 -17.19 -5.30 19.18
C ASP A 345 -18.72 -5.41 19.02
N LEU A 346 -19.38 -6.29 19.77
CA LEU A 346 -20.85 -6.37 19.81
C LEU A 346 -21.48 -5.08 20.34
N GLN A 347 -20.88 -4.44 21.36
CA GLN A 347 -21.34 -3.15 21.86
C GLN A 347 -21.24 -2.03 20.80
N LYS A 348 -20.19 -2.02 19.98
CA LYS A 348 -20.06 -1.06 18.87
C LYS A 348 -21.14 -1.28 17.81
N VAL A 349 -21.38 -2.53 17.41
CA VAL A 349 -22.43 -2.86 16.44
C VAL A 349 -23.80 -2.41 16.95
N ALA A 350 -24.10 -2.65 18.23
CA ALA A 350 -25.37 -2.21 18.83
C ALA A 350 -25.52 -0.67 18.87
N LEU A 351 -24.43 0.08 19.11
CA LEU A 351 -24.44 1.55 19.05
C LEU A 351 -24.64 2.05 17.61
N ASP A 352 -23.97 1.45 16.63
CA ASP A 352 -24.11 1.80 15.22
C ASP A 352 -25.52 1.49 14.67
N GLU A 353 -26.22 0.48 15.21
CA GLU A 353 -27.63 0.21 14.88
C GLU A 353 -28.61 1.19 15.55
N ALA A 354 -28.32 1.61 16.79
CA ALA A 354 -29.13 2.61 17.48
C ALA A 354 -29.11 3.97 16.75
N ASP A 355 -27.94 4.40 16.27
CA ASP A 355 -27.79 5.66 15.51
C ASP A 355 -28.48 5.62 14.13
N LYS A 356 -28.73 4.44 13.56
CA LYS A 356 -29.45 4.30 12.27
C LYS A 356 -30.97 4.36 12.42
N THR A 357 -31.50 4.19 13.63
CA THR A 357 -32.94 4.03 13.88
C THR A 357 -33.61 5.21 14.58
N GLY A 358 -32.83 6.22 15.02
CA GLY A 358 -33.31 7.50 15.55
C GLY A 358 -33.13 8.63 14.56
#